data_AF-A0A354J993-F1
#
_entry.id   AF-A0A354J993-F1
#
_cell.length_a   1.000
_cell.length_b   1.000
_cell.length_c   1.000
_cell.angle_alpha   90.00
_cell.angle_beta   90.00
_cell.angle_gamma   90.00
#
_symmetry.space_group_name_H-M   'P 1'
#
loop_
_entity.id
_entity.type
_entity.pdbx_description
1 polymer ?
#
loop_
_entity_poly.entity_id
_entity_poly.type
_entity_poly.pdbx_seq_one_letter_code
_entity_poly.pdbx_strand_id
1 'polypeptide(L)'
;MQSWLSKAADLLIHDRLIWVKNWPNIIYLRQYPIVLLIIRDGFAYFFIFQAILNNRIEISQFVFYFGAITGFSAFVTGLTNDFAYISKNSKEVTAFRDYLEIDTSDHTGQARYLPSGDPLCIELINLSFRLEKDSPYILKTYNIDYLCDSGNFIKRCNPVFY
;
A
#
# COMPACT_ATOMS: atom_id res chain seq x y z
N MET A 1 6.61 -9.49 24.96
CA MET A 1 6.08 -10.10 23.71
C MET A 1 5.66 -9.09 22.63
N GLN A 2 5.95 -7.78 22.75
CA GLN A 2 5.36 -6.77 21.84
C GLN A 2 6.35 -5.77 21.20
N SER A 3 7.65 -5.89 21.45
CA SER A 3 8.67 -4.96 20.91
C SER A 3 8.94 -5.13 19.41
N TRP A 4 8.68 -6.31 18.86
CA TRP A 4 8.82 -6.57 17.42
C TRP A 4 7.65 -5.95 16.64
N LEU A 5 6.43 -5.97 17.20
CA LEU A 5 5.25 -5.36 16.61
C LEU A 5 5.33 -3.84 16.64
N SER A 6 5.83 -3.26 17.74
CA SER A 6 6.07 -1.82 17.81
C SER A 6 7.15 -1.40 16.82
N LYS A 7 8.22 -2.18 16.64
CA LYS A 7 9.25 -1.92 15.60
C LYS A 7 8.69 -2.04 14.18
N ALA A 8 7.86 -3.03 13.91
CA ALA A 8 7.22 -3.17 12.60
C ALA A 8 6.25 -2.02 12.33
N ALA A 9 5.47 -1.62 13.32
CA ALA A 9 4.60 -0.44 13.24
C ALA A 9 5.42 0.84 13.02
N ASP A 10 6.49 1.05 13.79
CA ASP A 10 7.38 2.20 13.65
C ASP A 10 8.06 2.23 12.28
N LEU A 11 8.49 1.09 11.73
CA LEU A 11 9.04 1.03 10.37
C LEU A 11 8.02 1.45 9.32
N LEU A 12 6.79 0.93 9.39
CA LEU A 12 5.71 1.28 8.45
C LEU A 12 5.27 2.74 8.59
N ILE A 13 5.25 3.27 9.81
CA ILE A 13 4.93 4.66 10.10
C ILE A 13 6.05 5.57 9.60
N HIS A 14 7.32 5.19 9.82
CA HIS A 14 8.48 5.97 9.41
C HIS A 14 8.58 6.09 7.88
N ASP A 15 8.35 4.99 7.14
CA ASP A 15 8.32 5.02 5.68
C ASP A 15 7.20 5.92 5.14
N ARG A 16 6.01 5.86 5.76
CA ARG A 16 4.93 6.82 5.45
C ARG A 16 5.32 8.25 5.76
N LEU A 17 6.02 8.50 6.87
CA LEU A 17 6.47 9.85 7.24
C LEU A 17 7.53 10.41 6.28
N ILE A 18 8.42 9.57 5.75
CA ILE A 18 9.39 9.97 4.71
C ILE A 18 8.64 10.39 3.43
N TRP A 19 7.62 9.62 3.03
CA TRP A 19 6.75 9.95 1.90
C TRP A 19 5.93 11.23 2.13
N VAL A 20 5.37 11.43 3.33
CA VAL A 20 4.61 12.63 3.74
C VAL A 20 5.50 13.86 3.88
N LYS A 21 6.76 13.69 4.28
CA LYS A 21 7.74 14.76 4.37
C LYS A 21 8.26 15.18 3.00
N ASN A 22 8.39 14.24 2.06
CA ASN A 22 8.74 14.51 0.66
C ASN A 22 7.53 14.88 -0.22
N TRP A 23 6.34 14.96 0.39
CA TRP A 23 5.08 15.32 -0.25
C TRP A 23 5.01 16.70 -0.94
N PRO A 24 5.79 17.76 -0.58
CA PRO A 24 5.69 19.02 -1.30
C PRO A 24 5.93 18.87 -2.81
N ASN A 25 6.82 17.97 -3.24
CA ASN A 25 7.09 17.77 -4.67
C ASN A 25 5.97 17.04 -5.44
N ILE A 26 5.23 16.16 -4.78
CA ILE A 26 4.10 15.42 -5.38
C ILE A 26 2.85 16.32 -5.48
N ILE A 27 2.72 17.32 -4.61
CA ILE A 27 1.62 18.30 -4.68
C ILE A 27 1.76 19.16 -5.94
N TYR A 28 2.97 19.49 -6.41
CA TYR A 28 3.16 20.23 -7.67
C TYR A 28 2.62 19.47 -8.89
N LEU A 29 2.73 18.13 -8.92
CA LEU A 29 2.15 17.29 -9.98
C LEU A 29 0.61 17.25 -9.94
N ARG A 30 0.00 17.62 -8.81
CA ARG A 30 -1.45 17.58 -8.60
C ARG A 30 -2.18 18.86 -9.02
N GLN A 31 -1.46 19.97 -9.21
CA GLN A 31 -2.04 21.29 -9.56
C GLN A 31 -2.26 21.50 -11.07
N TYR A 32 -1.67 20.66 -11.93
CA TYR A 32 -1.79 20.74 -13.39
C TYR A 32 -3.24 20.92 -13.91
N PRO A 33 -4.26 20.18 -13.42
CA PRO A 33 -5.63 20.36 -13.91
C PRO A 33 -6.24 21.72 -13.55
N ILE A 34 -5.91 22.30 -12.40
CA ILE A 34 -6.41 23.63 -11.99
C ILE A 34 -5.79 24.72 -12.87
N VAL A 35 -4.50 24.63 -13.17
CA VAL A 35 -3.80 25.62 -14.03
C VAL A 35 -4.39 25.61 -15.44
N LEU A 36 -4.69 24.42 -15.98
CA LEU A 36 -5.26 24.26 -17.32
C LEU A 36 -6.69 24.81 -17.39
N LEU A 37 -7.48 24.63 -16.32
CA LEU A 37 -8.81 25.26 -16.15
C LEU A 37 -8.73 26.79 -16.13
N ILE A 38 -7.80 27.36 -15.36
CA ILE A 38 -7.61 28.81 -15.27
C ILE A 38 -7.18 29.41 -16.61
N ILE A 39 -6.28 28.74 -17.34
CA ILE A 39 -5.85 29.19 -18.67
C ILE A 39 -7.02 29.16 -19.65
N ARG A 40 -7.81 28.07 -19.66
CA ARG A 40 -8.99 27.94 -20.54
C ARG A 40 -10.03 29.03 -20.25
N ASP A 41 -10.40 29.18 -18.98
CA ASP A 41 -11.44 30.11 -18.57
C ASP A 41 -10.94 31.56 -18.75
N GLY A 42 -9.67 31.83 -18.43
CA GLY A 42 -9.02 33.12 -18.67
C GLY A 42 -8.99 33.52 -20.15
N PHE A 43 -8.67 32.59 -21.05
CA PHE A 43 -8.67 32.85 -22.49
C PHE A 43 -10.08 33.13 -23.03
N ALA A 44 -11.08 32.36 -22.57
CA ALA A 44 -12.47 32.55 -22.95
C ALA A 44 -12.99 33.92 -22.49
N TYR A 45 -12.70 34.33 -21.25
CA TYR A 45 -13.08 35.65 -20.74
C TYR A 45 -12.36 36.79 -21.45
N PHE A 46 -11.08 36.62 -21.78
CA PHE A 46 -10.33 37.61 -22.58
C PHE A 46 -11.00 37.85 -23.93
N PHE A 47 -11.43 36.78 -24.62
CA PHE A 47 -12.08 36.90 -25.92
C PHE A 47 -13.42 37.63 -25.84
N ILE A 48 -14.22 37.31 -24.83
CA ILE A 48 -15.52 37.94 -24.61
C ILE A 48 -15.34 39.43 -24.23
N PHE A 49 -14.35 39.74 -23.40
CA PHE A 49 -14.04 41.12 -23.01
C PHE A 49 -13.65 41.97 -24.22
N GLN A 50 -12.79 41.45 -25.09
CA GLN A 50 -12.43 42.10 -26.35
C GLN A 50 -13.64 42.31 -27.27
N ALA A 51 -14.56 41.35 -27.31
CA ALA A 51 -15.75 41.46 -28.15
C ALA A 51 -16.75 42.53 -27.66
N ILE A 52 -16.84 42.75 -26.33
CA ILE A 52 -17.61 43.85 -25.73
C ILE A 52 -16.97 45.20 -26.06
N LEU A 53 -15.64 45.33 -25.93
CA LEU A 53 -14.94 46.59 -26.22
C LEU A 53 -15.08 47.02 -27.69
N ASN A 54 -15.15 46.05 -28.60
CA ASN A 54 -15.38 46.31 -30.02
C ASN A 54 -16.86 46.50 -30.38
N ASN A 55 -17.75 46.61 -29.39
CA ASN A 55 -19.20 46.74 -29.56
C ASN A 55 -19.81 45.64 -30.46
N ARG A 56 -19.19 44.45 -30.51
CA ARG A 56 -19.65 43.33 -31.33
C ARG A 56 -20.77 42.53 -30.66
N ILE A 57 -20.89 42.68 -29.34
CA ILE A 57 -21.74 41.84 -28.49
C ILE A 57 -22.42 42.73 -27.44
N GLU A 58 -23.72 42.55 -27.23
CA GLU A 58 -24.49 43.21 -26.17
C GLU A 58 -24.23 42.61 -24.78
N ILE A 59 -24.55 43.36 -23.72
CA ILE A 59 -24.46 42.88 -22.32
C ILE A 59 -25.28 41.60 -22.09
N SER A 60 -26.41 41.41 -22.78
CA SER A 60 -27.25 40.21 -22.68
C SER A 60 -26.50 38.94 -23.10
N GLN A 61 -25.79 39.02 -24.21
CA GLN A 61 -24.98 37.94 -24.78
C GLN A 61 -23.75 37.64 -23.92
N PHE A 62 -23.17 38.64 -23.25
CA PHE A 62 -22.10 38.43 -22.27
C PHE A 62 -22.54 37.48 -21.15
N VAL A 63 -23.69 37.76 -20.52
CA VAL A 63 -24.21 36.95 -19.42
C VAL A 63 -24.51 35.52 -19.89
N PHE A 64 -25.04 35.38 -21.10
CA PHE A 64 -25.29 34.08 -21.72
C PHE A 64 -24.00 33.26 -21.91
N TYR A 65 -22.98 33.84 -22.55
CA TYR A 65 -21.70 33.15 -22.76
C TYR A 65 -20.95 32.88 -21.45
N PHE A 66 -21.01 33.81 -20.48
CA PHE A 66 -20.44 33.62 -19.15
C PHE A 66 -21.06 32.41 -18.45
N GLY A 67 -22.39 32.30 -18.48
CA GLY A 67 -23.10 31.15 -17.92
C GLY A 67 -22.76 29.84 -18.62
N ALA A 68 -22.69 29.85 -19.96
CA ALA A 68 -22.35 28.67 -20.76
C ALA A 68 -20.92 28.17 -20.45
N ILE A 69 -19.93 29.07 -20.39
CA ILE A 69 -18.54 28.74 -20.08
C ILE A 69 -18.42 28.21 -18.65
N THR A 70 -19.04 28.88 -17.69
CA THR A 70 -19.00 28.48 -16.26
C THR A 70 -19.65 27.10 -16.06
N GLY A 71 -20.81 26.86 -16.68
CA GLY A 71 -21.50 25.58 -16.61
C GLY A 71 -20.69 24.45 -17.25
N PHE A 72 -20.12 24.69 -18.43
CA PHE A 72 -19.24 23.73 -19.10
C PHE A 72 -17.98 23.45 -18.28
N SER A 73 -17.39 24.48 -17.66
CA SER A 73 -16.22 24.37 -16.78
C SER A 73 -16.49 23.44 -15.59
N ALA A 74 -17.61 23.66 -14.90
CA ALA A 74 -18.02 22.86 -13.77
C ALA A 74 -18.28 21.40 -14.19
N PHE A 75 -18.95 21.19 -15.33
CA PHE A 75 -19.23 19.85 -15.85
C PHE A 75 -17.94 19.05 -16.13
N VAL A 76 -16.97 19.64 -16.85
CA VAL A 76 -15.69 18.98 -17.16
C VAL A 76 -14.88 18.68 -15.91
N THR A 77 -14.91 19.60 -14.93
CA THR A 77 -14.23 19.41 -13.65
C THR A 77 -14.87 18.26 -12.85
N GLY A 78 -16.21 18.20 -12.81
CA GLY A 78 -16.96 17.10 -12.19
C GLY A 78 -16.59 15.75 -12.80
N LEU A 79 -16.63 15.66 -14.14
CA LEU A 79 -16.26 14.46 -14.87
C LEU A 79 -14.82 14.00 -14.54
N THR A 80 -13.88 14.93 -14.50
CA THR A 80 -12.47 14.63 -14.18
C THR A 80 -12.32 14.08 -12.75
N ASN A 81 -13.06 14.64 -11.79
CA ASN A 81 -13.06 14.15 -10.41
C ASN A 81 -13.67 12.75 -10.29
N ASP A 82 -14.76 12.48 -11.01
CA ASP A 82 -15.41 11.17 -11.02
C ASP A 82 -14.48 10.09 -11.59
N PHE A 83 -13.78 10.40 -12.70
CA PHE A 83 -12.76 9.50 -13.25
C PHE A 83 -11.61 9.26 -12.27
N ALA A 84 -11.12 10.29 -11.59
CA ALA A 84 -10.08 10.17 -10.58
C ALA A 84 -10.55 9.31 -9.39
N TYR A 85 -11.81 9.45 -8.98
CA TYR A 85 -12.43 8.67 -7.92
C TYR A 85 -12.53 7.19 -8.29
N ILE A 86 -13.01 6.86 -9.49
CA ILE A 86 -13.07 5.48 -9.99
C ILE A 86 -11.65 4.89 -10.07
N SER A 87 -10.69 5.63 -10.62
CA SER A 87 -9.30 5.17 -10.72
C SER A 87 -8.67 4.88 -9.36
N LYS A 88 -8.95 5.73 -8.36
CA LYS A 88 -8.49 5.52 -6.98
C LYS A 88 -9.14 4.28 -6.36
N ASN A 89 -10.47 4.17 -6.43
CA ASN A 89 -11.20 3.08 -5.81
C ASN A 89 -10.89 1.73 -6.45
N SER A 90 -10.64 1.71 -7.77
CA SER A 90 -10.21 0.50 -8.45
C SER A 90 -8.94 -0.08 -7.84
N LYS A 91 -7.98 0.76 -7.41
CA LYS A 91 -6.75 0.29 -6.76
C LYS A 91 -7.01 -0.31 -5.39
N GLU A 92 -7.92 0.29 -4.61
CA GLU A 92 -8.31 -0.24 -3.30
C GLU A 92 -9.01 -1.60 -3.44
N VAL A 93 -9.89 -1.75 -4.43
CA VAL A 93 -10.56 -3.01 -4.74
C VAL A 93 -9.56 -4.07 -5.21
N THR A 94 -8.60 -3.72 -6.07
CA THR A 94 -7.54 -4.64 -6.50
C THR A 94 -6.72 -5.13 -5.31
N ALA A 95 -6.28 -4.23 -4.43
CA ALA A 95 -5.51 -4.63 -3.23
C ALA A 95 -6.31 -5.59 -2.33
N PHE A 96 -7.61 -5.36 -2.18
CA PHE A 96 -8.48 -6.27 -1.44
C PHE A 96 -8.62 -7.63 -2.12
N ARG A 97 -8.79 -7.65 -3.44
CA ARG A 97 -8.85 -8.89 -4.24
C ARG A 97 -7.55 -9.68 -4.12
N ASP A 98 -6.42 -9.00 -4.22
CA ASP A 98 -5.09 -9.62 -4.12
C ASP A 98 -4.86 -10.25 -2.74
N TYR A 99 -5.40 -9.64 -1.66
CA TYR A 99 -5.37 -10.24 -0.32
C TYR A 99 -6.22 -11.52 -0.22
N LEU A 100 -7.40 -11.54 -0.84
CA LEU A 100 -8.26 -12.73 -0.86
C LEU A 100 -7.72 -13.86 -1.73
N GLU A 101 -6.92 -13.54 -2.76
CA GLU A 101 -6.31 -14.50 -3.68
C GLU A 101 -5.01 -15.11 -3.12
N ILE A 102 -4.55 -14.69 -1.93
CA ILE A 102 -3.40 -15.32 -1.27
C ILE A 102 -3.74 -16.78 -0.98
N ASP A 103 -3.05 -17.69 -1.66
CA ASP A 103 -3.23 -19.12 -1.49
C ASP A 103 -2.75 -19.56 -0.10
N THR A 104 -3.69 -19.93 0.76
CA THR A 104 -3.42 -20.43 2.12
C THR A 104 -3.07 -21.92 2.16
N SER A 105 -3.12 -22.62 1.02
CA SER A 105 -2.96 -24.08 0.98
C SER A 105 -1.55 -24.56 1.29
N ASP A 106 -0.52 -23.75 1.06
CA ASP A 106 0.88 -24.10 1.32
C ASP A 106 1.29 -24.09 2.80
N HIS A 107 0.53 -23.41 3.67
CA HIS A 107 0.87 -23.25 5.10
C HIS A 107 0.06 -24.15 6.05
N THR A 108 -0.91 -24.88 5.52
CA THR A 108 -1.72 -25.80 6.31
C THR A 108 -1.41 -27.22 5.87
N GLY A 109 -0.26 -27.74 6.32
CA GLY A 109 -0.09 -29.19 6.39
C GLY A 109 -1.32 -29.78 7.07
N GLN A 110 -1.86 -30.88 6.54
CA GLN A 110 -3.08 -31.52 7.05
C GLN A 110 -3.10 -31.49 8.57
N ALA A 111 -4.11 -30.85 9.17
CA ALA A 111 -4.27 -30.77 10.62
C ALA A 111 -4.40 -32.19 11.17
N ARG A 112 -3.26 -32.80 11.55
CA ARG A 112 -3.23 -34.07 12.24
C ARG A 112 -3.55 -33.80 13.71
N TYR A 113 -4.53 -34.52 14.22
CA TYR A 113 -4.81 -34.56 15.65
C TYR A 113 -3.54 -35.00 16.40
N LEU A 114 -3.17 -34.26 17.44
CA LEU A 114 -2.11 -34.67 18.36
C LEU A 114 -2.58 -35.95 19.08
N PRO A 115 -1.76 -37.02 19.14
CA PRO A 115 -2.13 -38.23 19.86
C PRO A 115 -2.27 -37.90 21.35
N SER A 116 -3.47 -38.07 21.91
CA SER A 116 -3.72 -37.90 23.34
C SER A 116 -3.25 -39.15 24.09
N GLY A 117 -2.16 -39.05 24.85
CA GLY A 117 -1.78 -40.08 25.84
C GLY A 117 -0.29 -40.39 25.99
N ASP A 118 0.55 -40.05 25.01
CA ASP A 118 1.99 -40.35 25.04
C ASP A 118 2.84 -39.09 25.28
N PRO A 119 4.02 -39.20 25.94
CA PRO A 119 4.97 -38.09 26.00
C PRO A 119 5.41 -37.71 24.59
N LEU A 120 5.09 -36.48 24.19
CA LEU A 120 5.37 -35.97 22.86
C LEU A 120 6.89 -35.69 22.73
N CYS A 121 7.65 -36.62 22.14
CA CYS A 121 9.06 -36.36 21.82
C CYS A 121 9.12 -35.53 20.52
N ILE A 122 9.69 -34.32 20.58
CA ILE A 122 9.90 -33.44 19.43
C ILE A 122 11.39 -33.45 19.08
N GLU A 123 11.73 -33.94 17.90
CA GLU A 123 13.10 -33.94 17.37
C GLU A 123 13.18 -32.96 16.19
N LEU A 124 14.09 -31.99 16.28
CA LEU A 124 14.36 -31.04 15.20
C LEU A 124 15.57 -31.53 14.42
N ILE A 125 15.31 -32.21 13.31
CA ILE A 125 16.37 -32.79 12.48
C ILE A 125 16.69 -31.84 11.32
N ASN A 126 17.92 -31.34 11.28
CA ASN A 126 18.49 -30.59 10.16
C ASN A 126 17.61 -29.42 9.65
N LEU A 127 17.07 -28.62 10.56
CA LEU A 127 16.23 -27.47 10.21
C LEU A 127 17.08 -26.25 9.85
N SER A 128 16.80 -25.70 8.67
CA SER A 128 17.36 -24.44 8.19
C SER A 128 16.24 -23.44 7.98
N PHE A 129 16.24 -22.34 8.74
CA PHE A 129 15.17 -21.34 8.69
C PHE A 129 15.69 -19.99 8.22
N ARG A 130 14.95 -19.40 7.28
CA ARG A 130 15.14 -18.03 6.78
C ARG A 130 13.79 -17.33 6.81
N LEU A 131 13.79 -16.06 7.20
CA LEU A 131 12.57 -15.26 7.38
C LEU A 131 12.03 -14.77 6.03
N GLU A 132 12.94 -14.44 5.12
CA GLU A 132 12.64 -14.06 3.74
C GLU A 132 13.53 -14.87 2.80
N LYS A 133 13.08 -15.03 1.55
CA LYS A 133 13.75 -15.86 0.53
C LYS A 133 15.20 -15.42 0.29
N ASP A 134 15.50 -14.14 0.51
CA ASP A 134 16.79 -13.48 0.26
C ASP A 134 17.56 -13.09 1.55
N SER A 135 17.00 -13.41 2.73
CA SER A 135 17.65 -13.11 4.01
C SER A 135 18.73 -14.17 4.37
N PRO A 136 19.81 -13.78 5.09
CA PRO A 136 20.77 -14.75 5.60
C PRO A 136 20.07 -15.72 6.56
N TYR A 137 20.41 -17.01 6.46
CA TYR A 137 19.85 -18.05 7.33
C TYR A 137 20.10 -17.69 8.81
N ILE A 138 19.01 -17.55 9.55
CA ILE A 138 19.05 -17.21 10.98
C ILE A 138 19.34 -18.47 11.81
N LEU A 139 18.88 -19.63 11.33
CA LEU A 139 19.17 -20.94 11.90
C LEU A 139 19.82 -21.80 10.81
N LYS A 140 21.07 -22.20 11.01
CA LYS A 140 21.78 -23.19 10.19
C LYS A 140 22.02 -24.45 11.04
N THR A 141 21.51 -25.58 10.55
CA THR A 141 21.85 -26.95 10.94
C THR A 141 22.11 -27.15 12.43
N TYR A 142 21.03 -27.21 13.21
CA TYR A 142 21.06 -27.74 14.57
C TYR A 142 20.26 -29.05 14.61
N ASN A 143 20.86 -30.11 15.15
CA ASN A 143 20.14 -31.29 15.64
C ASN A 143 19.93 -31.06 17.13
N ILE A 144 18.68 -30.90 17.56
CA ILE A 144 18.34 -30.76 18.98
C ILE A 144 17.35 -31.86 19.31
N ASP A 145 17.83 -32.85 20.05
CA ASP A 145 17.00 -33.89 20.65
C ASP A 145 16.50 -33.35 21.99
N TYR A 146 15.21 -33.06 22.09
CA TYR A 146 14.62 -32.79 23.40
C TYR A 146 14.37 -34.12 24.12
N LEU A 147 14.95 -34.23 25.33
CA LEU A 147 14.84 -35.38 26.22
C LEU A 147 13.37 -35.67 26.56
N CYS A 148 12.93 -36.90 26.29
CA CYS A 148 11.71 -37.45 26.85
C CYS A 148 11.97 -37.83 28.31
N ASP A 149 11.18 -37.27 29.24
CA ASP A 149 11.31 -37.54 30.67
C ASP A 149 10.75 -38.92 30.99
N SER A 150 11.65 -39.90 31.06
CA SER A 150 11.59 -40.93 32.10
C SER A 150 13.00 -41.48 32.33
N GLY A 151 13.72 -40.81 33.24
CA GLY A 151 14.85 -41.39 33.99
C GLY A 151 16.07 -41.86 33.19
N ASN A 152 16.97 -40.95 32.82
CA ASN A 152 18.41 -40.99 33.18
C ASN A 152 19.22 -39.94 32.41
N PHE A 153 20.04 -39.22 33.15
CA PHE A 153 20.97 -38.20 32.67
C PHE A 153 22.16 -38.81 31.93
N ILE A 154 22.34 -38.50 30.64
CA ILE A 154 23.67 -38.43 30.01
C ILE A 154 23.68 -37.24 29.03
N LYS A 155 24.12 -36.06 29.50
CA LYS A 155 24.60 -35.00 28.61
C LYS A 155 25.99 -35.40 28.11
N ARG A 156 26.13 -35.66 26.81
CA ARG A 156 27.44 -35.67 26.14
C ARG A 156 27.42 -34.68 24.99
N CYS A 157 27.59 -33.39 25.31
CA CYS A 157 27.95 -32.39 24.32
C CYS A 157 29.47 -32.30 24.27
N ASN A 158 30.08 -32.73 23.16
CA ASN A 158 31.46 -32.38 22.85
C ASN A 158 31.46 -31.54 21.57
N PRO A 159 31.73 -30.22 21.64
CA PRO A 159 31.89 -29.41 20.44
C PRO A 159 33.33 -29.52 19.93
N VAL A 160 33.51 -30.01 18.69
CA VAL A 160 34.73 -29.77 17.92
C VAL A 160 34.43 -28.60 16.99
N PHE A 161 35.13 -27.49 17.23
CA PHE A 161 35.06 -26.27 16.42
C PHE A 161 35.98 -26.41 15.20
N TYR A 162 35.48 -26.06 14.02
CA TYR A 162 36.26 -25.53 12.89
C TYR A 162 35.39 -24.56 12.09
#